data_AF-A0A7C7RJ49-F1
#
_entry.id   AF-A0A7C7RJ49-F1
#
_cell.length_a   1.000
_cell.length_b   1.000
_cell.length_c   1.000
_cell.angle_alpha   90.00
_cell.angle_beta   90.00
_cell.angle_gamma   90.00
#
_symmetry.space_group_name_H-M   'P 1'
#
loop_
_entity.id
_entity.type
_entity.pdbx_description
1 polymer ?
#
loop_
_entity_poly.entity_id
_entity_poly.type
_entity_poly.pdbx_seq_one_letter_code
_entity_poly.pdbx_strand_id
1 'polypeptide(L)' 'LLDVGTAITVGRVVKVGDFIELKLTRPVCAEEASRVAISRKIAERWRLIGYGIIR' A
#
# COMPACT_ATOMS: atom_id res chain seq x y z
N LEU A 1 2.96 4.57 2.61
CA LEU A 1 1.56 4.87 2.93
C LEU A 1 0.74 4.23 1.83
N LEU A 2 -0.32 3.55 2.23
CA LEU A 2 -1.21 2.81 1.35
C LEU A 2 -2.60 3.40 1.55
N ASP A 3 -3.22 3.81 0.45
CA ASP A 3 -4.60 4.28 0.42
C ASP A 3 -5.45 3.16 -0.19
N VAL A 4 -6.24 2.51 0.65
CA VAL A 4 -7.13 1.41 0.28
C VAL A 4 -8.56 1.92 0.36
N GLY A 5 -9.08 2.45 -0.75
CA GLY A 5 -10.32 3.22 -0.73
C GLY A 5 -10.18 4.46 0.17
N THR A 6 -10.96 4.52 1.25
CA THR A 6 -10.88 5.59 2.27
C THR A 6 -9.95 5.27 3.44
N ALA A 7 -9.49 4.01 3.55
CA ALA A 7 -8.65 3.57 4.64
C ALA A 7 -7.17 3.89 4.35
N ILE A 8 -6.53 4.63 5.25
CA ILE A 8 -5.11 4.97 5.18
C ILE A 8 -4.34 4.07 6.14
N THR A 9 -3.37 3.33 5.62
CA THR A 9 -2.48 2.51 6.44
C THR A 9 -1.03 2.65 6.01
N VAL A 10 -0.14 2.10 6.84
CA VAL A 10 1.28 1.98 6.54
C VAL A 10 1.67 0.53 6.70
N GLY A 11 2.53 0.05 5.81
CA GLY A 11 3.08 -1.28 5.88
C GLY A 11 4.57 -1.28 5.54
N ARG A 12 5.27 -2.30 6.02
CA ARG A 12 6.64 -2.60 5.63
C ARG A 12 6.63 -3.58 4.48
N VAL A 13 7.42 -3.30 3.44
CA VAL A 13 7.65 -4.25 2.34
C VAL A 13 8.45 -5.44 2.87
N VAL A 14 7.93 -6.65 2.68
CA VAL A 14 8.57 -7.91 3.09
C VAL A 14 9.27 -8.57 1.91
N LYS A 15 8.62 -8.57 0.74
CA LYS A 15 9.13 -9.19 -0.48
C LYS A 15 8.79 -8.32 -1.69
N VAL A 16 9.70 -8.30 -2.67
CA VAL A 16 9.55 -7.61 -3.95
C VAL A 16 9.79 -8.62 -5.06
N GLY A 17 8.90 -8.66 -6.04
CA GLY A 17 8.95 -9.49 -7.25
C GLY A 17 7.80 -9.10 -8.16
N ASP A 18 7.25 -10.06 -8.91
CA ASP A 18 6.03 -9.85 -9.72
C ASP A 18 4.83 -9.42 -8.85
N PHE A 19 4.83 -9.87 -7.59
CA PHE A 19 3.93 -9.42 -6.53
C PHE A 19 4.74 -8.80 -5.39
N ILE A 20 4.15 -7.82 -4.71
CA ILE A 20 4.74 -7.16 -3.55
C ILE A 20 4.00 -7.61 -2.31
N GLU A 21 4.71 -8.18 -1.35
CA GLU A 21 4.14 -8.54 -0.05
C GLU A 21 4.41 -7.41 0.96
N LEU A 22 3.33 -6.95 1.61
CA LEU A 22 3.36 -5.84 2.57
C LEU A 22 2.80 -6.33 3.91
N LYS A 23 3.60 -6.20 4.98
CA LYS A 23 3.11 -6.39 6.35
C LYS A 23 2.53 -5.07 6.85
N LEU A 24 1.21 -5.02 7.02
CA LEU A 24 0.50 -3.84 7.50
C LEU A 24 0.75 -3.61 8.99
N THR A 25 0.90 -2.35 9.40
CA THR A 25 1.00 -1.96 10.82
C THR A 25 -0.37 -1.95 11.48
N ARG A 26 -1.41 -1.55 10.73
CA ARG A 26 -2.81 -1.58 11.17
C ARG A 26 -3.62 -2.40 10.16
N PRO A 27 -4.46 -3.34 10.61
CA PRO A 27 -5.31 -4.11 9.71
C PRO A 27 -6.28 -3.16 8.97
N VAL A 28 -6.61 -3.52 7.74
CA VAL A 28 -7.54 -2.77 6.89
C VAL A 28 -8.54 -3.76 6.30
N CYS A 29 -9.81 -3.37 6.24
CA CYS A 29 -10.83 -4.10 5.53
C CYS A 29 -10.73 -3.75 4.04
N ALA A 30 -10.57 -4.75 3.19
CA ALA A 30 -10.51 -4.59 1.74
C ALA A 30 -11.03 -5.85 1.07
N GLU A 31 -11.68 -5.70 -0.08
CA GLU A 31 -12.10 -6.83 -0.90
C GLU A 31 -10.94 -7.29 -1.80
N GLU A 32 -10.96 -8.55 -2.20
CA GLU A 32 -10.07 -9.03 -3.26
C GLU A 32 -10.25 -8.18 -4.53
N ALA A 33 -9.16 -7.99 -5.27
CA ALA A 33 -9.11 -7.12 -6.44
C ALA A 33 -9.36 -5.61 -6.18
N SER A 34 -9.40 -5.17 -4.91
CA SER A 34 -9.47 -3.74 -4.58
C SER A 34 -8.23 -2.99 -5.05
N ARG A 35 -8.42 -1.77 -5.57
CA ARG A 35 -7.32 -0.87 -5.97
C ARG A 35 -6.70 -0.20 -4.75
N VAL A 36 -5.37 -0.12 -4.74
CA VAL A 36 -4.60 0.51 -3.67
C VAL A 36 -3.63 1.52 -4.26
N ALA A 37 -3.65 2.75 -3.76
CA ALA A 37 -2.62 3.73 -4.09
C ALA A 37 -1.40 3.54 -3.19
N ILE A 38 -0.22 3.62 -3.78
CA ILE A 38 1.04 3.42 -3.08
C ILE A 38 1.80 4.73 -3.05
N SER A 39 2.04 5.22 -1.84
CA SER A 39 2.78 6.46 -1.58
C SER A 39 4.06 6.17 -0.81
N ARG A 40 5.16 6.81 -1.21
CA ARG A 40 6.48 6.70 -0.55
C ARG A 40 6.88 8.03 0.08
N LYS A 41 7.46 7.99 1.27
CA LYS A 41 8.02 9.17 1.93
C LYS A 41 9.37 9.50 1.29
N ILE A 42 9.50 10.67 0.67
CA ILE A 42 10.70 11.16 -0.02
C ILE A 42 10.91 12.63 0.40
N ALA A 43 12.08 12.96 0.96
CA ALA A 43 12.36 14.29 1.50
C ALA A 43 11.23 14.79 2.43
N GLU A 44 10.85 13.94 3.38
CA GLU A 44 9.80 14.15 4.39
C GLU A 44 8.35 14.27 3.89
N ARG A 45 8.13 14.33 2.58
CA ARG A 45 6.79 14.40 1.98
C ARG A 45 6.37 13.05 1.42
N TRP A 46 5.09 12.74 1.51
CA TRP A 46 4.52 11.59 0.79
C TRP A 46 4.35 11.95 -0.67
N ARG A 47 4.85 11.08 -1.55
CA ARG A 47 4.67 11.19 -2.99
C ARG A 47 4.01 9.91 -3.48
N LEU A 48 2.97 10.06 -4.29
CA LEU A 48 2.36 8.95 -5.01
C LEU A 48 3.40 8.37 -5.96
N ILE A 49 3.65 7.07 -5.85
CA ILE A 49 4.62 6.36 -6.70
C ILE A 49 3.97 5.33 -7.62
N GLY A 50 2.70 5.01 -7.41
CA GLY A 50 1.96 4.10 -8.27
C GLY A 50 0.67 3.60 -7.62
N TYR A 51 0.06 2.60 -8.24
CA TYR A 51 -1.09 1.88 -7.70
C TYR A 51 -0.89 0.37 -7.93
N GLY A 52 -1.63 -0.42 -7.16
CA GLY A 52 -1.69 -1.86 -7.30
C GLY A 52 -3.11 -2.38 -7.08
N ILE A 53 -3.26 -3.68 -7.22
CA ILE A 53 -4.51 -4.41 -6.99
C ILE A 53 -4.21 -5.47 -5.93
N ILE A 54 -5.06 -5.57 -4.90
CA ILE A 54 -4.95 -6.60 -3.87
C ILE A 54 -5.23 -7.96 -4.50
N ARG A 55 -4.34 -8.91 -4.24
CA ARG A 55 -4.44 -10.31 -4.64
C ARG A 55 -4.09 -11.19 -3.44
#